data_AF-A0A2T5J3S8-F1
#
_entry.id   AF-A0A2T5J3S8-F1
#
_cell.length_a   1.000
_cell.length_b   1.000
_cell.length_c   1.000
_cell.angle_alpha   90.00
_cell.angle_beta   90.00
_cell.angle_gamma   90.00
#
_symmetry.space_group_name_H-M   'P 1'
#
loop_
_entity.id
_entity.type
_entity.pdbx_description
1 polymer ?
#
loop_
_entity_poly.entity_id
_entity_poly.type
_entity_poly.pdbx_seq_one_letter_code
_entity_poly.pdbx_strand_id
1 'polypeptide(L)' 'MATYTCTKALTVPELKAKLLREGKTLKQWSVEHGYNYNTVCKVIGGTRKGFYGIGHEIAVRLGIKEGEITVNNSTQVA' A
#
# COMPACT_ATOMS: atom_id res chain seq x y z
N MET A 1 12.45 11.47 9.27
CA MET A 1 11.36 12.16 8.54
C MET A 1 11.42 11.73 7.09
N ALA A 2 10.66 10.70 6.68
CA ALA A 2 10.56 10.32 5.27
C ALA A 2 9.17 10.73 4.77
N THR A 3 9.11 11.71 3.87
CA THR A 3 7.87 12.10 3.21
C THR A 3 7.76 11.31 1.91
N TYR A 4 6.73 10.47 1.78
CA TYR A 4 6.48 9.75 0.54
C TYR A 4 5.37 10.46 -0.24
N THR A 5 5.74 11.06 -1.38
CA THR A 5 4.81 11.64 -2.35
C THR A 5 4.65 10.64 -3.51
N CYS A 6 3.50 9.99 -3.62
CA CYS A 6 3.20 9.15 -4.77
C CYS A 6 2.39 9.96 -5.81
N THR A 7 3.01 10.25 -6.95
CA THR A 7 2.45 11.09 -8.03
C THR A 7 1.69 10.30 -9.12
N LYS A 8 1.45 9.00 -8.93
CA LYS A 8 0.80 8.16 -9.96
C LYS A 8 -0.29 7.30 -9.33
N ALA A 9 -1.52 7.46 -9.80
CA ALA A 9 -2.63 6.56 -9.50
C ALA A 9 -2.57 5.32 -10.41
N LEU A 10 -1.93 4.24 -9.95
CA LEU A 10 -1.93 2.93 -10.60
C LEU A 10 -3.25 2.20 -10.32
N THR A 11 -3.84 1.62 -11.35
CA THR A 11 -5.00 0.75 -11.19
C THR A 11 -4.59 -0.63 -10.63
N VAL A 12 -5.53 -1.35 -10.03
CA VAL A 12 -5.35 -2.72 -9.51
C VAL A 12 -4.59 -3.68 -10.48
N PRO A 13 -4.91 -3.74 -11.79
CA PRO A 13 -4.15 -4.58 -12.72
C PRO A 13 -2.71 -4.12 -12.90
N GLU A 14 -2.45 -2.81 -12.91
CA GLU A 14 -1.08 -2.29 -13.01
C GLU A 14 -0.27 -2.59 -11.75
N LEU A 15 -0.89 -2.57 -10.57
CA LEU A 15 -0.22 -3.00 -9.34
C LEU A 15 0.19 -4.48 -9.42
N LYS A 16 -0.72 -5.35 -9.88
CA LYS A 16 -0.41 -6.77 -10.08
C LYS A 16 0.72 -6.95 -11.10
N ALA A 17 0.72 -6.18 -12.18
CA ALA A 17 1.79 -6.19 -13.17
C ALA A 17 3.13 -5.71 -12.60
N LYS A 18 3.13 -4.66 -11.75
CA LYS A 18 4.33 -4.18 -11.06
C LYS A 18 4.91 -5.25 -10.12
N LEU A 19 4.07 -5.85 -9.29
CA LEU A 19 4.46 -6.93 -8.39
C LEU A 19 5.00 -8.14 -9.15
N LEU A 20 4.38 -8.49 -10.29
CA LEU A 20 4.86 -9.55 -11.18
C LEU A 20 6.23 -9.21 -11.79
N ARG A 21 6.45 -7.96 -12.22
CA ARG A 21 7.76 -7.49 -12.73
C ARG A 21 8.86 -7.49 -11.67
N GLU A 22 8.50 -7.18 -10.43
CA GLU A 22 9.41 -7.24 -9.28
C GLU A 22 9.63 -8.67 -8.77
N GLY A 23 8.89 -9.66 -9.29
CA GLY A 23 8.93 -11.04 -8.81
C GLY A 23 8.39 -11.21 -7.38
N LYS A 24 7.66 -10.22 -6.87
CA LYS A 24 7.10 -10.23 -5.51
C LYS A 24 5.62 -10.58 -5.55
N THR A 25 5.18 -11.38 -4.59
CA THR A 25 3.73 -11.60 -4.38
C THR A 25 3.15 -10.52 -3.47
N LEU A 26 1.83 -10.31 -3.55
CA LEU A 26 1.12 -9.43 -2.60
C LEU A 26 1.37 -9.83 -1.14
N LYS A 27 1.46 -11.14 -0.87
CA LYS A 27 1.77 -11.67 0.46
C LYS A 27 3.20 -11.29 0.88
N GLN A 28 4.18 -11.49 0.00
CA GLN A 28 5.57 -11.11 0.25
C GLN A 28 5.71 -9.61 0.53
N TRP A 29 5.08 -8.79 -0.30
CA TRP A 29 5.08 -7.34 -0.16
C TRP A 29 4.46 -6.90 1.16
N SER A 30 3.34 -7.53 1.55
CA SER A 30 2.66 -7.25 2.82
C SER A 30 3.57 -7.55 4.00
N VAL A 31 4.23 -8.72 4.01
CA VAL A 31 5.16 -9.14 5.08
C VAL A 31 6.37 -8.22 5.16
N GLU A 32 6.96 -7.84 4.03
CA GLU A 32 8.11 -6.92 3.96
C GLU A 32 7.80 -5.55 4.56
N HIS A 33 6.54 -5.11 4.45
CA HIS A 33 6.08 -3.83 5.00
C HIS A 33 5.40 -3.94 6.37
N GLY A 34 5.22 -5.16 6.91
CA GLY A 34 4.53 -5.39 8.18
C GLY A 34 3.00 -5.26 8.13
N TYR A 35 2.40 -5.29 6.94
CA TYR A 35 0.95 -5.21 6.78
C TYR A 35 0.28 -6.59 6.73
N ASN A 36 -0.95 -6.67 7.22
CA ASN A 36 -1.77 -7.87 7.08
C ASN A 36 -2.24 -8.03 5.62
N TYR A 37 -1.96 -9.18 5.00
CA TYR A 37 -2.37 -9.52 3.63
C TYR A 37 -3.88 -9.28 3.37
N ASN A 38 -4.73 -9.62 4.34
CA ASN A 38 -6.18 -9.46 4.20
C ASN A 38 -6.58 -7.98 4.14
N THR A 39 -5.84 -7.11 4.85
CA THR A 39 -6.01 -5.66 4.77
C THR A 39 -5.58 -5.12 3.42
N VAL A 40 -4.43 -5.56 2.90
CA VAL A 40 -3.94 -5.16 1.56
C VAL A 40 -4.93 -5.59 0.47
N CYS A 41 -5.44 -6.83 0.54
CA CYS A 41 -6.45 -7.34 -0.40
C CYS A 41 -7.75 -6.51 -0.38
N LYS A 42 -8.22 -6.11 0.81
CA LYS A 42 -9.42 -5.25 0.98
C LYS A 42 -9.25 -3.82 0.45
N VAL A 43 -8.02 -3.28 0.47
CA VAL A 43 -7.70 -1.97 -0.12
C VAL A 43 -7.69 -2.07 -1.65
N ILE A 44 -7.06 -3.11 -2.19
CA ILE A 44 -7.02 -3.38 -3.63
C ILE A 44 -8.43 -3.65 -4.18
N GLY A 45 -9.24 -4.42 -3.46
CA GLY A 45 -10.62 -4.73 -3.85
C GLY A 45 -11.61 -3.57 -3.67
N GLY A 46 -11.17 -2.39 -3.21
CA GLY A 46 -12.03 -1.22 -3.03
C GLY A 46 -13.00 -1.28 -1.85
N THR A 47 -13.00 -2.37 -1.07
CA THR A 47 -13.84 -2.52 0.13
C THR A 47 -13.44 -1.53 1.22
N ARG A 48 -12.14 -1.21 1.31
CA ARG A 48 -11.61 -0.15 2.17
C ARG A 48 -11.19 1.03 1.30
N LYS A 49 -11.96 2.11 1.37
CA LYS A 49 -11.74 3.35 0.60
C LYS A 49 -10.43 4.10 0.97
N GLY A 50 -9.73 3.69 2.03
CA GLY A 50 -8.38 4.17 2.33
C GLY A 50 -8.29 5.68 2.46
N PHE A 51 -9.24 6.29 3.18
CA PHE A 51 -9.24 7.73 3.43
C PHE A 51 -8.23 8.13 4.52
N TYR A 52 -7.95 7.23 5.48
CA TYR A 52 -7.06 7.47 6.62
C TYR A 52 -6.48 6.15 7.15
N GLY A 53 -5.40 6.26 7.95
CA GLY A 53 -4.72 5.14 8.63
C GLY A 53 -4.06 4.13 7.69
N ILE A 54 -3.97 2.88 8.14
CA ILE A 54 -3.25 1.79 7.44
C ILE A 54 -3.74 1.60 6.00
N GLY A 55 -5.04 1.79 5.74
CA GLY A 55 -5.59 1.67 4.39
C GLY A 55 -5.14 2.78 3.44
N HIS A 56 -4.94 4.00 3.96
CA HIS A 56 -4.38 5.12 3.21
C HIS A 56 -2.89 4.91 2.95
N GLU A 57 -2.14 4.49 3.97
CA GLU A 57 -0.70 4.19 3.85
C GLU A 57 -0.43 3.12 2.80
N ILE A 58 -1.17 2.01 2.82
CA ILE A 58 -1.06 0.94 1.82
C ILE A 58 -1.38 1.47 0.42
N ALA A 59 -2.45 2.26 0.27
CA ALA A 59 -2.83 2.82 -1.04
C ALA A 59 -1.76 3.75 -1.62
N VAL A 60 -1.11 4.57 -0.77
CA VAL A 60 -0.01 5.46 -1.18
C VAL A 60 1.27 4.67 -1.45
N ARG A 61 1.59 3.68 -0.62
CA ARG A 61 2.76 2.80 -0.77
C ARG A 61 2.72 1.96 -2.04
N LEU A 62 1.52 1.46 -2.39
CA LEU A 62 1.26 0.74 -3.63
C LEU A 62 1.15 1.69 -4.84
N GLY A 63 0.94 2.98 -4.57
CA GLY A 63 0.70 4.00 -5.59
C GLY A 63 -0.64 3.81 -6.30
N ILE A 64 -1.67 3.34 -5.61
CA ILE A 64 -3.03 3.31 -6.15
C ILE A 64 -3.69 4.69 -6.02
N LYS A 65 -3.26 5.46 -5.01
CA LYS A 65 -3.85 6.75 -4.66
C LYS A 65 -2.77 7.81 -4.53
N GLU A 66 -3.04 8.99 -5.08
CA GLU A 66 -2.24 10.18 -4.85
C GLU A 66 -2.46 10.64 -3.40
N GLY A 67 -1.38 10.70 -2.64
CA GLY A 67 -1.41 11.07 -1.25
C GLY A 67 0.00 11.31 -0.73
N GLU A 68 0.09 12.27 0.19
CA GLU A 68 1.30 12.54 0.94
C GLU A 68 1.16 11.85 2.31
N ILE A 69 2.04 10.91 2.60
CA ILE A 69 2.12 10.30 3.94
C ILE A 69 3.40 10.75 4.63
N THR A 70 3.23 11.27 5.85
CA THR A 70 4.32 11.44 6.80
C THR A 70 4.46 10.14 7.58
N VAL A 71 5.37 9.26 7.17
CA VAL A 71 5.66 8.06 7.96
C VAL A 71 6.55 8.42 9.15
N ASN A 72 5.99 8.23 10.35
CA ASN A 72 6.74 8.19 11.59
C ASN A 72 6.89 6.70 11.91
N ASN A 73 8.12 6.20 12.03
CA ASN A 73 8.42 4.76 12.15
C ASN A 73 7.98 4.12 13.50
N SER A 74 6.84 4.51 14.07
CA SER A 74 6.45 4.19 15.45
C SER A 74 5.11 3.45 15.61
N THR A 75 4.44 3.05 14.53
CA THR A 75 3.15 2.34 14.63
C THR A 75 3.16 1.04 13.84
N GLN A 76 4.01 0.10 14.23
CA GLN A 76 3.79 -1.32 13.96
C GLN A 76 3.27 -1.91 15.28
N VAL A 77 1.96 -1.87 15.52
CA VAL A 77 1.36 -2.45 16.74
C VAL A 77 0.53 -3.69 16.41
N ALA A 78 0.95 -4.77 17.08
CA ALA A 78 0.30 -6.05 17.40
C ALA A 78 -0.24 -6.92 16.25
#